data_AF-A0A316EN34-F1
#
_entry.id   AF-A0A316EN34-F1
#
_cell.length_a   1.000
_cell.length_b   1.000
_cell.length_c   1.000
_cell.angle_alpha   90.00
_cell.angle_beta   90.00
_cell.angle_gamma   90.00
#
_symmetry.space_group_name_H-M   'P 1'
#
loop_
_entity.id
_entity.type
_entity.pdbx_description
1 polymer ?
#
loop_
_entity_poly.entity_id
_entity_poly.type
_entity_poly.pdbx_seq_one_letter_code
_entity_poly.pdbx_strand_id
1 'polypeptide(L)' 'MGLSSNQIRIVRQMKGGYRLRIIRSPITHMESYAELYKPGEPMDAEVIGWWRILKLIEAGQICPDPSPMEVATELILC' A
#
# COMPACT_ATOMS: atom_id res chain seq x y z
N MET A 1 14.55 10.67 -10.35
CA MET A 1 13.36 11.50 -10.03
C MET A 1 13.05 11.30 -8.55
N GLY A 2 12.83 12.37 -7.79
CA GLY A 2 12.55 12.28 -6.35
C GLY A 2 11.09 11.94 -6.04
N LEU A 3 10.83 11.41 -4.85
CA LEU A 3 9.47 11.14 -4.37
C LEU A 3 8.71 12.45 -4.12
N SER A 4 7.41 12.48 -4.45
CA SER A 4 6.51 13.58 -4.08
C SER A 4 6.27 13.62 -2.55
N SER A 5 5.89 14.78 -2.02
CA SER A 5 5.55 14.94 -0.59
C SER A 5 4.52 13.92 -0.09
N ASN A 6 3.54 13.56 -0.93
CA ASN A 6 2.56 12.53 -0.59
C ASN A 6 3.16 11.12 -0.53
N GLN A 7 4.06 10.78 -1.45
CA GLN A 7 4.77 9.50 -1.40
C GLN A 7 5.67 9.40 -0.18
N ILE A 8 6.37 10.48 0.16
CA ILE A 8 7.18 10.56 1.38
C ILE A 8 6.30 10.37 2.63
N ARG A 9 5.11 10.98 2.67
CA ARG A 9 4.15 10.82 3.77
C ARG A 9 3.74 9.35 3.94
N ILE A 10 3.39 8.65 2.87
CA ILE A 10 3.00 7.24 2.89
C ILE A 10 4.13 6.38 3.47
N VAL A 11 5.36 6.55 2.95
CA VAL A 11 6.53 5.79 3.44
C VAL A 11 6.80 6.09 4.92
N ARG A 12 6.67 7.34 5.35
CA ARG A 12 6.82 7.71 6.77
C ARG A 12 5.74 7.07 7.66
N GLN A 13 4.50 7.02 7.21
CA GLN A 13 3.43 6.34 7.94
C GLN A 13 3.69 4.84 8.03
N MET A 14 4.14 4.20 6.96
CA MET A 14 4.53 2.79 6.99
C MET A 14 5.69 2.53 7.98
N LYS A 15 6.70 3.41 8.01
CA LYS A 15 7.77 3.37 9.04
C LYS A 15 7.25 3.58 10.46
N GLY A 16 6.14 4.30 10.60
CA GLY A 16 5.42 4.50 11.87
C GLY A 16 4.50 3.34 12.26
N GLY A 17 4.52 2.22 11.52
CA GLY A 17 3.75 1.02 11.84
C GLY A 17 2.39 0.92 11.14
N TYR A 18 2.06 1.83 10.22
CA TYR A 18 0.91 1.66 9.34
C TYR A 18 1.18 0.55 8.33
N ARG A 19 0.13 -0.17 7.94
CA ARG A 19 0.17 -1.21 6.92
C ARG A 19 -0.54 -0.75 5.66
N LEU A 20 -0.09 -1.31 4.54
CA LEU A 20 -0.64 -1.00 3.24
C LEU A 20 -1.14 -2.32 2.63
N ARG A 21 -2.43 -2.39 2.29
CA ARG A 21 -3.02 -3.57 1.64
C ARG A 21 -3.57 -3.22 0.26
N ILE A 22 -3.42 -4.13 -0.70
CA ILE A 22 -3.96 -3.97 -2.04
C ILE A 22 -5.41 -4.43 -2.06
N ILE A 23 -6.30 -3.59 -2.59
CA ILE A 23 -7.70 -3.93 -2.83
C ILE A 23 -7.90 -4.17 -4.33
N ARG A 24 -8.38 -5.36 -4.66
CA ARG A 24 -8.68 -5.79 -6.02
C ARG A 24 -10.16 -5.58 -6.34
N SER A 25 -10.44 -5.29 -7.61
CA SER A 25 -11.81 -5.26 -8.12
C SER A 25 -12.45 -6.65 -8.00
N PRO A 26 -13.66 -6.77 -7.46
CA PRO A 26 -14.36 -8.05 -7.40
C PRO A 26 -14.81 -8.55 -8.79
N ILE A 27 -14.81 -7.67 -9.80
CA ILE A 27 -15.25 -8.00 -11.17
C ILE A 27 -14.06 -8.43 -12.02
N THR A 28 -12.96 -7.68 -11.98
CA THR A 28 -11.81 -7.90 -12.87
C THR A 28 -10.65 -8.61 -12.18
N HIS A 29 -10.71 -8.77 -10.86
CA HIS A 29 -9.61 -9.26 -10.01
C HIS A 29 -8.30 -8.46 -10.13
N MET A 30 -8.30 -7.33 -10.83
CA MET A 30 -7.15 -6.43 -10.97
C MET A 30 -7.03 -5.50 -9.76
N GLU A 31 -5.81 -5.03 -9.48
CA GLU A 31 -5.52 -4.04 -8.46
C GLU A 31 -6.25 -2.72 -8.77
N SER A 32 -7.08 -2.25 -7.83
CA SER A 32 -7.91 -1.05 -8.00
C SER A 32 -7.36 0.12 -7.20
N TYR A 33 -7.08 -0.11 -5.92
CA TYR A 33 -6.48 0.86 -5.01
C TYR A 33 -5.76 0.14 -3.88
N ALA A 34 -5.06 0.89 -3.03
CA ALA A 34 -4.53 0.39 -1.78
C ALA A 34 -5.12 1.15 -0.60
N GLU A 35 -5.16 0.50 0.54
CA GLU A 35 -5.60 1.08 1.80
C GLU A 35 -4.43 1.15 2.76
N LEU A 36 -4.15 2.36 3.25
CA LEU A 36 -3.18 2.60 4.31
C LEU A 36 -3.94 2.66 5.64
N TYR A 37 -3.67 1.73 6.53
CA TYR A 37 -4.41 1.57 7.77
C TYR A 37 -3.47 1.33 8.95
N LYS A 38 -3.93 1.65 10.16
CA LYS A 38 -3.20 1.32 11.37
C LYS A 38 -3.66 -0.06 11.87
N PRO A 39 -2.74 -0.98 12.20
CA PRO A 39 -3.12 -2.26 12.81
C PRO A 39 -3.97 -2.04 14.06
N GLY A 40 -5.13 -2.70 14.13
CA GLY A 40 -6.11 -2.54 15.21
C GLY A 40 -7.22 -1.52 14.94
N GLU A 41 -7.05 -0.64 13.95
CA GLU A 41 -8.05 0.38 13.55
C GLU A 41 -8.30 0.34 12.03
N PRO A 42 -8.78 -0.78 11.47
CA PRO A 42 -8.92 -0.94 10.02
C PRO A 42 -10.04 -0.09 9.40
N MET A 43 -10.94 0.48 10.22
CA MET A 43 -12.06 1.30 9.75
C MET A 43 -11.63 2.70 9.31
N ASP A 44 -10.49 3.21 9.80
CA ASP A 44 -9.95 4.53 9.47
C ASP A 44 -8.91 4.48 8.34
N ALA A 45 -9.06 3.51 7.43
CA ALA A 45 -8.13 3.32 6.32
C ALA A 45 -8.18 4.47 5.31
N GLU A 46 -7.02 5.01 4.96
CA GLU A 46 -6.89 5.99 3.87
C GLU A 46 -6.83 5.27 2.52
N VAL A 47 -7.73 5.63 1.60
CA VAL A 47 -7.73 5.12 0.22
C VAL A 47 -6.68 5.82 -0.63
N ILE A 48 -5.76 5.04 -1.18
CA ILE A 48 -4.68 5.49 -2.05
C ILE A 48 -4.86 4.90 -3.44
N GLY A 49 -4.98 5.76 -4.45
CA GLY A 49 -5.10 5.32 -5.84
C GLY A 49 -3.90 4.49 -6.30
N TRP A 50 -4.18 3.43 -7.05
CA TRP A 50 -3.18 2.44 -7.48
C TRP A 50 -1.98 3.05 -8.22
N TRP A 51 -2.21 4.06 -9.07
CA TRP A 51 -1.14 4.78 -9.78
C TRP A 51 -0.05 5.35 -8.86
N ARG A 52 -0.39 5.71 -7.62
CA ARG A 52 0.57 6.23 -6.64
C ARG A 52 1.40 5.12 -6.00
N ILE A 53 0.77 3.96 -5.80
CA ILE A 53 1.41 2.74 -5.31
C ILE A 53 2.40 2.21 -6.34
N LEU A 54 2.01 2.16 -7.62
CA LEU A 54 2.90 1.78 -8.71
C LEU A 54 4.19 2.61 -8.71
N LYS A 55 4.08 3.94 -8.56
CA LYS A 55 5.27 4.80 -8.49
C LYS A 55 6.15 4.53 -7.26
N LEU A 56 5.58 4.09 -6.13
CA LEU A 56 6.36 3.71 -4.95
C LEU A 56 7.08 2.37 -5.15
N ILE A 57 6.44 1.42 -5.86
CA ILE A 57 7.04 0.14 -6.26
C ILE A 57 8.17 0.38 -7.27
N GLU A 58 7.93 1.16 -8.32
CA GLU A 58 8.95 1.53 -9.33
C GLU A 58 10.15 2.25 -8.72
N ALA A 59 9.91 3.03 -7.66
CA ALA A 59 10.96 3.70 -6.89
C ALA A 59 11.65 2.80 -5.84
N GLY A 60 11.27 1.52 -5.76
CA GLY A 60 11.83 0.54 -4.83
C GLY A 60 11.59 0.88 -3.36
N GLN A 61 10.54 1.63 -3.04
CA GLN A 61 10.21 2.00 -1.65
C GLN A 61 9.33 0.97 -0.95
N ILE A 62 8.52 0.24 -1.73
CA ILE A 62 7.61 -0.79 -1.23
C ILE A 62 7.58 -1.98 -2.18
N CYS A 63 7.34 -3.15 -1.64
CA CYS A 63 7.29 -4.42 -2.34
C CYS A 63 6.11 -5.27 -1.84
N PRO A 64 5.54 -6.16 -2.66
CA PRO A 64 4.59 -7.16 -2.18
C PRO A 64 5.23 -7.99 -1.07
N ASP A 65 4.50 -8.22 0.02
CA ASP A 65 4.93 -9.15 1.06
C ASP A 65 4.97 -10.57 0.45
N PRO A 66 6.12 -11.27 0.50
CA PRO A 66 6.24 -12.64 -0.01
C PRO A 66 5.50 -13.67 0.87
N SER A 67 5.06 -13.28 2.07
CA SER A 67 4.35 -14.19 2.98
C SER A 67 2.98 -14.55 2.41
N PRO A 68 2.62 -15.85 2.39
CA PRO A 68 1.31 -16.28 1.89
C PRO A 68 0.22 -15.90 2.90
N MET A 69 -0.33 -14.69 2.78
CA MET A 69 -1.59 -14.34 3.45
C MET A 69 -2.74 -14.67 2.50
N GLU A 70 -3.55 -15.67 2.88
CA GLU A 70 -4.61 -16.30 2.08
C GLU A 70 -5.74 -15.38 1.56
N VAL A 71 -5.75 -14.08 1.89
CA VAL A 71 -6.92 -13.21 1.60
C VAL A 71 -6.58 -11.82 1.05
N ALA A 72 -5.36 -11.29 1.28
CA ALA A 72 -4.98 -9.95 0.79
C ALA A 72 -3.46 -9.82 0.60
N THR A 73 -3.04 -9.21 -0.51
CA THR A 73 -1.62 -8.89 -0.74
C THR A 73 -1.27 -7.63 0.06
N GLU A 74 -0.49 -7.80 1.14
CA GLU A 74 0.11 -6.67 1.86
C GLU A 74 1.33 -6.14 1.09
N LEU A 75 1.59 -4.85 1.24
CA LEU A 75 2.78 -4.17 0.75
C LEU A 75 3.64 -3.79 1.95
N ILE A 76 4.91 -4.19 1.90
CA ILE A 76 5.90 -3.90 2.92
C ILE A 76 6.90 -2.87 2.40
N LEU A 77 7.62 -2.23 3.31
CA LEU A 77 8.75 -1.40 2.94
C LEU A 77 9.86 -2.30 2.37
N CYS A 78 10.43 -1.86 1.26
CA CYS A 78 11.81 -2.23 0.93
C CYS A 78 12.75 -1.20 1.62
#